data_AF-A0A7X6NIS1-F1
#
_entry.id   AF-A0A7X6NIS1-F1
#
_cell.length_a   1.000
_cell.length_b   1.000
_cell.length_c   1.000
_cell.angle_alpha   90.00
_cell.angle_beta   90.00
_cell.angle_gamma   90.00
#
_symmetry.space_group_name_H-M   'P 1'
#
loop_
_entity.id
_entity.type
_entity.pdbx_description
1 polymer ?
#
loop_
_entity_poly.entity_id
_entity_poly.type
_entity_poly.pdbx_seq_one_letter_code
_entity_poly.pdbx_strand_id
1 'polypeptide(L)'
;MKKLLWRLIISAIFFVSAIIINDSQLKLIMYIISYILAGGDVVKRAIENIKNGQVFDENFLMSAASIGAFFIGEAPEGVGVMLFYQIGEMLQSYAVGQSRRSISSLMDIRPDYANVLRNGEVLTIPPEEVEIGEIIVIKAGERVPLDGIVVEGNSMLDTSALTGESLPREVITGSELLSGCINMN
;
A
#
# COMPACT_ATOMS: atom_id res chain seq x y z
N MET A 1 -2.28 9.97 3.12
CA MET A 1 -3.76 10.05 3.05
C MET A 1 -4.38 11.02 4.04
N LYS A 2 -4.19 10.90 5.36
CA LYS A 2 -4.85 11.80 6.35
C LYS A 2 -4.65 13.31 6.07
N LYS A 3 -3.42 13.76 5.79
CA LYS A 3 -3.14 15.18 5.45
C LYS A 3 -3.86 15.66 4.19
N LEU A 4 -3.92 14.84 3.14
CA LEU A 4 -4.60 15.15 1.88
C LEU A 4 -6.12 15.26 2.08
N LEU A 5 -6.70 14.32 2.82
CA LEU A 5 -8.12 14.32 3.17
C LEU A 5 -8.51 15.60 3.92
N TRP A 6 -7.73 15.99 4.94
CA TRP A 6 -7.95 17.25 5.65
C TRP A 6 -7.84 18.47 4.74
N ARG A 7 -6.84 18.49 3.84
CA ARG A 7 -6.69 19.57 2.86
C ARG A 7 -7.91 19.69 1.95
N LEU A 8 -8.43 18.56 1.46
CA LEU A 8 -9.64 18.50 0.63
C LEU A 8 -10.88 18.97 1.37
N ILE A 9 -11.07 18.55 2.63
CA ILE A 9 -12.19 18.99 3.46
C ILE A 9 -12.14 20.50 3.68
N ILE A 10 -10.97 21.04 4.03
CA ILE A 10 -10.80 22.49 4.23
C ILE A 10 -11.09 23.24 2.92
N SER A 11 -10.57 22.73 1.79
CA SER A 11 -10.84 23.30 0.47
C SER A 11 -12.34 23.32 0.14
N ALA A 12 -13.04 22.22 0.41
CA ALA A 12 -14.49 22.11 0.19
C ALA A 12 -15.27 23.08 1.08
N ILE A 13 -14.84 23.28 2.34
CA ILE A 13 -15.45 24.27 3.24
C ILE A 13 -15.29 25.68 2.66
N PHE A 14 -14.08 26.08 2.24
CA PHE A 14 -13.87 27.40 1.60
C PHE A 14 -14.68 27.56 0.32
N PHE A 15 -14.81 26.50 -0.48
CA PHE A 15 -15.62 26.52 -1.71
C PHE A 15 -17.10 26.75 -1.41
N VAL A 16 -17.67 26.01 -0.46
CA VAL A 16 -19.08 26.15 -0.06
C VAL A 16 -19.32 27.50 0.61
N SER A 17 -18.42 27.97 1.46
CA SER A 17 -18.51 29.31 2.06
C SER A 17 -18.49 30.41 1.00
N ALA A 18 -17.66 30.29 -0.04
CA ALA A 18 -17.62 31.24 -1.14
C ALA A 18 -18.95 31.34 -1.89
N ILE A 19 -19.69 30.22 -2.05
CA ILE A 19 -21.00 30.21 -2.71
C ILE A 19 -22.05 31.04 -1.94
N ILE A 20 -21.99 31.01 -0.61
CA ILE A 20 -22.99 31.65 0.28
C ILE A 20 -22.73 33.15 0.45
N ILE A 21 -21.49 33.59 0.26
CA ILE A 21 -21.09 35.00 0.47
C ILE A 21 -21.51 35.86 -0.74
N ASN A 22 -22.15 36.99 -0.43
CA ASN A 22 -22.56 37.98 -1.43
C ASN A 22 -21.49 39.03 -1.74
N ASP A 23 -20.50 39.21 -0.86
CA ASP A 23 -19.38 40.13 -1.10
C ASP A 23 -18.46 39.58 -2.21
N SER A 24 -18.35 40.33 -3.30
CA SER A 24 -17.61 39.91 -4.50
C SER A 24 -16.11 39.73 -4.25
N GLN A 25 -15.49 40.58 -3.42
CA GLN A 25 -14.06 40.50 -3.14
C GLN A 25 -13.76 39.31 -2.22
N LEU A 26 -14.55 39.14 -1.16
CA LEU A 26 -14.40 38.04 -0.22
C LEU A 26 -14.65 36.68 -0.89
N LYS A 27 -15.64 36.62 -1.80
CA LYS A 27 -15.92 35.43 -2.61
C LYS A 27 -14.74 35.00 -3.47
N LEU A 28 -14.12 35.95 -4.18
CA LEU A 28 -12.94 35.68 -5.01
C LEU A 28 -11.76 35.18 -4.18
N ILE A 29 -11.49 35.81 -3.03
CA ILE A 29 -10.41 35.39 -2.11
C ILE A 29 -10.64 33.96 -1.63
N MET A 30 -11.88 33.60 -1.26
CA MET A 30 -12.20 32.24 -0.84
C MET A 30 -12.05 31.22 -1.97
N TYR A 31 -12.42 31.56 -3.20
CA TYR A 31 -12.17 30.68 -4.36
C TYR A 31 -10.69 30.49 -4.62
N ILE A 32 -9.87 31.53 -4.52
CA ILE A 32 -8.41 31.41 -4.69
C ILE A 32 -7.82 30.50 -3.59
N ILE A 33 -8.24 30.67 -2.33
CA ILE A 33 -7.79 29.82 -1.23
C ILE A 33 -8.18 28.36 -1.49
N SER A 34 -9.43 28.11 -1.87
CA SER A 34 -9.90 26.76 -2.19
C SER A 34 -9.14 26.17 -3.38
N TYR A 35 -8.92 26.96 -4.44
CA TYR A 35 -8.16 26.55 -5.61
C TYR A 35 -6.73 26.11 -5.26
N ILE A 36 -6.02 26.89 -4.43
CA ILE A 36 -4.66 26.56 -4.01
C ILE A 36 -4.64 25.28 -3.17
N LEU A 37 -5.62 25.09 -2.27
CA LEU A 37 -5.71 23.89 -1.44
C LEU A 37 -6.07 22.62 -2.23
N ALA A 38 -6.96 22.73 -3.22
CA ALA A 38 -7.36 21.59 -4.06
C ALA A 38 -6.34 21.29 -5.16
N GLY A 39 -5.92 22.32 -5.90
CA GLY A 39 -5.22 22.19 -7.19
C GLY A 39 -3.77 22.67 -7.18
N GLY A 40 -3.25 23.19 -6.07
CA GLY A 40 -1.87 23.69 -6.01
C GLY A 40 -0.82 22.65 -6.41
N ASP A 41 -1.03 21.37 -6.06
CA ASP A 41 -0.15 20.28 -6.47
C ASP A 41 -0.23 20.01 -7.98
N VAL A 42 -1.42 20.14 -8.59
CA VAL A 42 -1.63 19.94 -10.03
C VAL A 42 -0.91 21.02 -10.82
N VAL A 43 -1.05 22.28 -10.41
CA VAL A 43 -0.34 23.41 -11.05
C VAL A 43 1.17 23.24 -10.91
N LYS A 44 1.65 22.82 -9.73
CA LYS A 44 3.07 22.55 -9.52
C LYS A 44 3.58 21.44 -10.43
N ARG A 45 2.85 20.31 -10.53
CA ARG A 45 3.19 19.20 -11.42
C ARG A 45 3.20 19.62 -12.88
N ALA A 46 2.22 20.42 -13.32
CA ALA A 46 2.19 20.97 -14.67
C ALA A 46 3.48 21.75 -14.98
N ILE A 47 3.91 22.64 -14.08
CA ILE A 47 5.14 23.41 -14.25
C ILE A 47 6.38 22.50 -14.30
N GLU A 48 6.45 21.49 -13.43
CA GLU A 48 7.55 20.51 -13.42
C GLU A 48 7.58 19.69 -14.72
N ASN A 49 6.43 19.23 -15.21
CA ASN A 49 6.32 18.41 -16.42
C ASN A 49 6.66 19.20 -17.68
N ILE A 50 6.24 20.46 -17.77
CA ILE A 50 6.63 21.37 -18.85
C ILE A 50 8.15 21.54 -18.89
N LYS A 51 8.79 21.76 -17.73
CA LYS A 51 10.26 21.87 -17.64
C LYS A 51 10.98 20.60 -18.10
N ASN A 52 10.35 19.44 -17.90
CA ASN A 52 10.87 18.14 -18.32
C ASN A 52 10.50 17.79 -19.79
N GLY A 53 9.92 18.71 -20.55
CA GLY A 53 9.55 18.51 -21.97
C GLY A 53 8.20 17.82 -22.19
N GLN A 54 7.43 17.54 -21.14
CA GLN A 54 6.10 16.93 -21.19
C GLN A 54 5.01 18.00 -21.08
N VAL A 55 4.80 18.72 -22.18
CA VAL A 55 3.94 19.93 -22.18
C VAL A 55 2.45 19.61 -22.30
N PHE A 56 2.09 18.47 -22.90
CA PHE A 56 0.70 18.09 -23.21
C PHE A 56 0.20 16.98 -22.29
N ASP A 57 0.32 17.19 -20.98
CA ASP A 57 -0.19 16.26 -19.98
C ASP A 57 -1.54 16.72 -19.40
N GLU A 58 -2.18 15.85 -18.61
CA GLU A 58 -3.45 16.17 -17.94
C GLU A 58 -3.30 17.34 -16.96
N ASN A 59 -2.16 17.45 -16.26
CA ASN A 59 -1.94 18.51 -15.27
C ASN A 59 -1.89 19.88 -15.94
N PHE A 60 -1.23 19.98 -17.10
CA PHE A 60 -1.20 21.18 -17.91
C PHE A 60 -2.59 21.54 -18.41
N LEU A 61 -3.31 20.59 -19.00
CA LEU A 61 -4.66 20.84 -19.53
C LEU A 61 -5.60 21.33 -18.42
N MET A 62 -5.59 20.65 -17.27
CA MET A 62 -6.35 21.03 -16.10
C MET A 62 -5.97 22.41 -15.58
N SER A 63 -4.67 22.70 -15.45
CA SER A 63 -4.18 23.99 -14.96
C SER A 63 -4.53 25.12 -15.91
N ALA A 64 -4.39 24.93 -17.22
CA ALA A 64 -4.74 25.91 -18.22
C ALA A 64 -6.26 26.18 -18.22
N ALA A 65 -7.08 25.13 -18.17
CA ALA A 65 -8.53 25.25 -18.14
C ALA A 65 -9.02 25.96 -16.88
N SER A 66 -8.52 25.56 -15.70
CA SER A 66 -8.96 26.16 -14.44
C SER A 66 -8.48 27.60 -14.27
N ILE A 67 -7.24 27.92 -14.64
CA ILE A 67 -6.73 29.30 -14.64
C ILE A 67 -7.53 30.14 -15.63
N GLY A 68 -7.84 29.61 -16.81
CA GLY A 68 -8.72 30.24 -17.79
C GLY A 68 -10.11 30.55 -17.20
N ALA A 69 -10.68 29.62 -16.44
CA ALA A 69 -11.97 29.81 -15.77
C ALA A 69 -11.96 31.01 -14.80
N PHE A 70 -10.86 31.19 -14.05
CA PHE A 70 -10.69 32.38 -13.20
C PHE A 70 -10.65 33.69 -13.99
N PHE A 71 -10.06 33.71 -15.19
CA PHE A 71 -10.00 34.91 -16.03
C PHE A 71 -11.33 35.31 -16.65
N ILE A 72 -12.22 34.35 -16.91
CA ILE A 72 -13.55 34.61 -17.48
C ILE A 72 -14.63 34.85 -16.41
N GLY A 73 -14.29 34.79 -15.13
CA GLY A 73 -15.21 35.00 -14.00
C GLY A 73 -15.87 33.71 -13.47
N GLU A 74 -15.62 32.57 -14.11
CA GLU A 74 -16.09 31.23 -13.75
C GLU A 74 -15.11 30.55 -12.77
N ALA A 75 -14.74 31.28 -11.71
CA ALA A 75 -13.89 30.75 -10.64
C ALA A 75 -14.45 29.49 -9.93
N PRO A 76 -15.77 29.37 -9.70
CA PRO A 76 -16.34 28.16 -9.10
C PRO A 76 -16.03 26.88 -9.89
N GLU A 77 -16.07 26.95 -11.22
CA GLU A 77 -15.86 25.86 -12.16
C GLU A 77 -14.40 25.40 -12.11
N GLY A 78 -13.47 26.35 -12.09
CA GLY A 78 -12.03 26.08 -11.95
C GLY A 78 -11.68 25.37 -10.63
N VAL A 79 -12.30 25.79 -9.52
CA VAL A 79 -12.16 25.11 -8.22
C VAL A 79 -12.80 23.72 -8.24
N GLY A 80 -13.99 23.60 -8.82
CA GLY A 80 -14.73 22.35 -8.92
C GLY A 80 -13.94 21.26 -9.64
N VAL A 81 -13.37 21.57 -10.81
CA VAL A 81 -12.52 20.63 -11.58
C VAL A 81 -11.35 20.11 -10.73
N MET A 82 -10.66 21.00 -10.01
CA MET A 82 -9.53 20.61 -9.16
C MET A 82 -9.97 19.74 -7.98
N LEU A 83 -11.09 20.06 -7.34
CA LEU A 83 -11.65 19.24 -6.25
C LEU A 83 -12.02 17.85 -6.74
N PHE A 84 -12.73 17.73 -7.87
CA PHE A 84 -13.14 16.43 -8.40
C PHE A 84 -11.96 15.56 -8.78
N TYR A 85 -10.97 16.12 -9.47
CA TYR A 85 -9.75 15.40 -9.81
C TYR A 85 -9.02 14.92 -8.56
N GLN A 86 -8.81 15.80 -7.57
CA GLN A 86 -8.04 15.46 -6.39
C GLN A 86 -8.75 14.40 -5.52
N ILE A 87 -10.09 14.38 -5.51
CA ILE A 87 -10.89 13.30 -4.91
C ILE A 87 -10.71 12.00 -5.71
N GLY A 88 -10.81 12.05 -7.03
CA GLY A 88 -10.59 10.88 -7.90
C GLY A 88 -9.21 10.26 -7.73
N GLU A 89 -8.17 11.08 -7.72
CA GLU A 89 -6.78 10.68 -7.49
C GLU A 89 -6.59 10.03 -6.11
N MET A 90 -7.29 10.54 -5.08
CA MET A 90 -7.29 9.93 -3.75
C MET A 90 -7.93 8.54 -3.76
N LEU A 91 -9.07 8.37 -4.45
CA LEU A 91 -9.75 7.09 -4.58
C LEU A 91 -8.92 6.09 -5.38
N GLN A 92 -8.30 6.53 -6.48
CA GLN A 92 -7.38 5.73 -7.27
C GLN A 92 -6.17 5.26 -6.43
N SER A 93 -5.54 6.18 -5.70
CA SER A 93 -4.43 5.86 -4.80
C SER A 93 -4.82 4.85 -3.73
N TYR A 94 -6.03 4.98 -3.17
CA TYR A 94 -6.57 4.02 -2.21
C TYR A 94 -6.76 2.63 -2.83
N ALA A 95 -7.35 2.56 -4.02
CA ALA A 95 -7.57 1.30 -4.74
C ALA A 95 -6.24 0.59 -5.06
N VAL A 96 -5.26 1.32 -5.60
CA VAL A 96 -3.93 0.77 -5.90
C VAL A 96 -3.21 0.31 -4.63
N GLY A 97 -3.34 1.07 -3.53
CA GLY A 97 -2.79 0.70 -2.23
C GLY A 97 -3.39 -0.61 -1.70
N GLN A 98 -4.69 -0.81 -1.89
CA GLN A 98 -5.37 -2.05 -1.49
C GLN A 98 -4.86 -3.24 -2.30
N SER A 99 -4.73 -3.12 -3.63
CA SER A 99 -4.17 -4.17 -4.48
C SER A 99 -2.75 -4.56 -4.07
N ARG A 100 -1.89 -3.58 -3.77
CA ARG A 100 -0.52 -3.85 -3.29
C ARG A 100 -0.50 -4.59 -1.96
N ARG A 101 -1.38 -4.25 -1.01
CA ARG A 101 -1.47 -4.94 0.29
C ARG A 101 -1.87 -6.40 0.13
N SER A 102 -2.84 -6.69 -0.74
CA SER A 102 -3.27 -8.06 -1.03
C SER A 102 -2.16 -8.92 -1.64
N ILE A 103 -1.29 -8.33 -2.45
CA ILE A 103 -0.09 -9.02 -2.98
C ILE A 103 0.94 -9.19 -1.86
N SER A 104 1.18 -8.16 -1.04
CA SER A 104 2.17 -8.23 0.04
C SER A 104 1.82 -9.29 1.09
N SER A 105 0.54 -9.51 1.39
CA SER A 105 0.11 -10.57 2.31
C SER A 105 0.40 -11.99 1.79
N LEU A 106 0.65 -12.15 0.49
CA LEU A 106 1.10 -13.41 -0.09
C LEU A 106 2.63 -13.56 -0.08
N MET A 107 3.38 -12.50 0.24
CA MET A 107 4.86 -12.53 0.28
C MET A 107 5.43 -12.72 1.70
N ASP A 108 4.62 -12.57 2.77
CA ASP A 108 5.00 -12.90 4.16
C ASP A 108 5.00 -14.42 4.43
N ILE A 109 5.59 -15.18 3.51
CA ILE A 109 5.75 -16.64 3.62
C ILE A 109 7.08 -16.99 4.30
N ARG A 110 8.08 -16.09 4.32
CA ARG A 110 9.40 -16.38 4.90
C ARG A 110 9.35 -16.43 6.44
N PRO A 111 9.80 -17.52 7.07
CA PRO A 111 9.96 -17.59 8.53
C PRO A 111 11.10 -16.66 8.99
N ASP A 112 10.88 -15.90 10.07
CA ASP A 112 11.88 -14.96 10.59
C ASP A 112 12.96 -15.64 11.46
N TYR A 113 12.74 -16.89 11.87
CA TYR A 113 13.62 -17.63 12.76
C TYR A 113 13.57 -19.13 12.53
N ALA A 114 14.63 -19.83 12.94
CA ALA A 114 14.74 -21.27 13.02
C ALA A 114 15.19 -21.68 14.44
N ASN A 115 14.57 -22.72 14.99
CA ASN A 115 14.98 -23.31 16.26
C ASN A 115 15.93 -24.47 15.97
N VAL A 116 17.23 -24.31 16.22
CA VAL A 116 18.25 -25.35 15.96
C VAL A 116 18.64 -26.03 17.27
N LEU A 117 18.71 -27.36 17.25
CA LEU A 117 19.19 -28.17 18.37
C LEU A 117 20.72 -28.36 18.26
N ARG A 118 21.48 -27.68 19.14
CA ARG A 118 22.94 -27.83 19.26
C ARG A 118 23.28 -28.23 20.69
N ASN A 119 24.10 -29.27 20.87
CA ASN A 119 24.55 -29.73 22.20
C ASN A 119 23.41 -29.99 23.22
N GLY A 120 22.22 -30.37 22.74
CA GLY A 120 21.05 -30.63 23.60
C GLY A 120 20.24 -29.40 24.00
N GLU A 121 20.63 -28.20 23.54
CA GLU A 121 19.88 -26.96 23.74
C GLU A 121 19.27 -26.46 22.44
N VAL A 122 18.08 -25.87 22.53
CA VAL A 122 17.38 -25.27 21.39
C VAL A 122 17.73 -23.79 21.32
N LEU A 123 18.38 -23.39 20.23
CA LEU A 123 18.79 -22.02 19.95
C LEU A 123 17.94 -21.44 18.83
N THR A 124 17.37 -20.25 19.06
CA THR A 124 16.62 -19.52 18.04
C THR A 124 17.59 -18.61 17.28
N ILE A 125 17.81 -18.92 16.00
CA ILE A 125 18.73 -18.18 15.12
C ILE A 125 18.04 -17.80 13.79
N PRO A 126 18.56 -16.82 13.04
CA PRO A 126 18.08 -16.53 11.69
C PRO A 126 18.21 -17.76 10.78
N PRO A 127 17.24 -18.05 9.87
CA PRO A 127 17.32 -19.21 8.98
C PRO A 127 18.57 -19.23 8.08
N GLU A 128 19.18 -18.07 7.82
CA GLU A 128 20.38 -17.95 6.99
C GLU A 128 21.65 -18.45 7.69
N GLU A 129 21.63 -18.60 9.02
CA GLU A 129 22.76 -19.07 9.84
C GLU A 129 22.70 -20.57 10.15
N VAL A 130 21.67 -21.27 9.68
CA VAL A 130 21.52 -22.72 9.84
C VAL A 130 22.37 -23.44 8.80
N GLU A 131 23.23 -24.35 9.25
CA GLU A 131 24.10 -25.12 8.36
C GLU A 131 23.42 -26.43 7.89
N ILE A 132 23.84 -26.95 6.73
CA ILE A 132 23.34 -28.22 6.21
C ILE A 132 23.76 -29.36 7.15
N GLY A 133 22.78 -30.16 7.57
CA GLY A 133 22.99 -31.30 8.48
C GLY A 133 22.67 -31.00 9.94
N GLU A 134 22.28 -29.76 10.27
CA GLU A 134 21.79 -29.42 11.59
C GLU A 134 20.35 -29.90 11.83
N ILE A 135 20.02 -30.13 13.10
CA ILE A 135 18.68 -30.57 13.50
C ILE A 135 17.87 -29.34 13.89
N ILE A 136 16.75 -29.12 13.21
CA ILE A 136 15.79 -28.08 13.55
C ILE A 136 14.59 -28.67 14.31
N VAL A 137 14.10 -27.93 15.31
CA VAL A 137 12.94 -28.31 16.13
C VAL A 137 11.76 -27.42 15.74
N ILE A 138 10.70 -28.03 15.19
CA ILE A 138 9.52 -27.30 14.73
C ILE A 138 8.37 -27.62 15.67
N LYS A 139 7.85 -26.62 16.38
CA LYS A 139 6.72 -26.80 17.30
C LYS A 139 5.38 -26.77 16.56
N ALA A 140 4.33 -27.26 17.21
CA ALA A 140 2.97 -27.12 16.69
C ALA A 140 2.60 -25.65 16.48
N GLY A 141 2.02 -25.34 15.32
CA GLY A 141 1.69 -23.99 14.87
C GLY A 141 2.85 -23.20 14.26
N GLU A 142 4.09 -23.71 14.32
CA GLU A 142 5.24 -23.04 13.70
C GLU A 142 5.34 -23.35 12.21
N ARG A 143 5.90 -22.40 11.47
CA ARG A 143 6.21 -22.59 10.04
C ARG A 143 7.57 -23.27 9.90
N VAL A 144 7.67 -24.20 8.94
CA VAL A 144 8.92 -24.87 8.59
C VAL A 144 9.91 -23.83 8.05
N PRO A 145 11.05 -23.57 8.72
CA PRO A 145 12.00 -22.52 8.33
C PRO A 145 12.78 -22.85 7.05
N LEU A 146 13.17 -24.11 6.88
CA LEU A 146 14.08 -24.57 5.82
C LEU A 146 13.63 -25.93 5.29
N ASP A 147 14.01 -26.24 4.05
CA ASP A 147 13.80 -27.57 3.47
C ASP A 147 14.62 -28.61 4.24
N GLY A 148 14.06 -29.80 4.44
CA GLY A 148 14.73 -30.83 5.23
C GLY A 148 14.03 -32.18 5.20
N ILE A 149 14.50 -33.10 6.04
CA ILE A 149 13.94 -34.45 6.18
C ILE A 149 13.58 -34.67 7.64
N VAL A 150 12.41 -35.25 7.91
CA VAL A 150 11.96 -35.58 9.27
C VAL A 150 12.89 -36.64 9.85
N VAL A 151 13.65 -36.29 10.88
CA VAL A 151 14.54 -37.22 11.60
C VAL A 151 13.83 -37.94 12.76
N GLU A 152 12.84 -37.30 13.37
CA GLU A 152 12.09 -37.83 14.51
C GLU A 152 10.69 -37.20 14.57
N GLY A 153 9.69 -37.99 15.00
CA GLY A 153 8.31 -37.55 15.16
C GLY A 153 7.41 -37.79 13.94
N ASN A 154 6.13 -37.46 14.11
CA ASN A 154 5.11 -37.46 13.08
C ASN A 154 4.18 -36.25 13.27
N SER A 155 3.74 -35.64 12.17
CA SER A 155 2.76 -34.55 12.24
C SER A 155 2.01 -34.36 10.92
N MET A 156 1.08 -33.41 10.92
CA MET A 156 0.32 -32.96 9.76
C MET A 156 0.83 -31.58 9.36
N LEU A 157 1.12 -31.38 8.07
CA LEU A 157 1.56 -30.09 7.54
C LEU A 157 0.48 -29.45 6.69
N ASP A 158 0.20 -28.18 6.95
CA ASP A 158 -0.54 -27.34 6.03
C ASP A 158 0.39 -26.92 4.88
N THR A 159 0.08 -27.40 3.67
CA THR A 159 0.81 -27.11 2.44
C THR A 159 0.09 -26.09 1.56
N SER A 160 -1.04 -25.54 2.01
CA SER A 160 -1.90 -24.63 1.23
C SER A 160 -1.16 -23.41 0.68
N ALA A 161 -0.17 -22.91 1.42
CA ALA A 161 0.66 -21.79 1.02
C ALA A 161 1.59 -22.10 -0.18
N LEU A 162 1.96 -23.36 -0.40
CA LEU A 162 2.89 -23.79 -1.45
C LEU A 162 2.20 -24.52 -2.60
N THR A 163 1.34 -25.48 -2.29
CA THR A 163 0.68 -26.36 -3.27
C THR A 163 -0.72 -25.90 -3.63
N GLY A 164 -1.35 -25.07 -2.78
CA GLY A 164 -2.76 -24.71 -2.89
C GLY A 164 -3.72 -25.81 -2.48
N GLU A 165 -3.21 -26.96 -2.01
CA GLU A 165 -4.05 -28.06 -1.52
C GLU A 165 -4.53 -27.75 -0.09
N SER A 166 -5.84 -27.88 0.14
CA SER A 166 -6.44 -27.58 1.45
C SER A 166 -6.34 -28.73 2.45
N LEU A 167 -5.98 -29.94 1.99
CA LEU A 167 -5.84 -31.10 2.86
C LEU A 167 -4.43 -31.14 3.45
N PRO A 168 -4.29 -31.21 4.79
CA PRO A 168 -2.98 -31.35 5.40
C PRO A 168 -2.30 -32.64 4.97
N ARG A 169 -0.99 -32.56 4.74
CA ARG A 169 -0.16 -33.70 4.36
C ARG A 169 0.43 -34.34 5.61
N GLU A 170 0.24 -35.64 5.77
CA GLU A 170 0.90 -36.40 6.84
C GLU A 170 2.39 -36.56 6.53
N VAL A 171 3.22 -36.31 7.54
CA VAL A 171 4.67 -36.53 7.49
C VAL A 171 5.11 -37.40 8.65
N ILE A 172 5.96 -38.38 8.31
CA ILE A 172 6.59 -39.31 9.24
C ILE A 172 8.11 -39.26 9.07
N THR A 173 8.85 -39.90 9.97
CA THR A 173 10.31 -40.05 9.84
C THR A 173 10.72 -40.52 8.45
N GLY A 174 11.67 -39.81 7.83
CA GLY A 174 12.13 -40.02 6.45
C GLY A 174 11.37 -39.23 5.39
N SER A 175 10.29 -38.51 5.74
CA SER A 175 9.56 -37.64 4.80
C SER A 175 10.30 -36.34 4.53
N GLU A 176 10.20 -35.82 3.31
CA GLU A 176 10.71 -34.50 2.93
C GLU A 176 9.76 -33.38 3.41
N LEU A 177 10.36 -32.33 3.96
CA LEU A 177 9.73 -31.09 4.40
C LEU A 177 10.14 -29.95 3.47
N LEU A 178 9.16 -29.12 3.12
CA LEU A 178 9.39 -27.89 2.36
C LEU A 178 9.22 -26.68 3.27
N SER A 179 10.12 -25.69 3.14
CA SER A 179 10.06 -24.41 3.81
C SER A 179 8.76 -23.67 3.43
N GLY A 180 8.09 -23.11 4.43
CA GLY A 180 6.82 -22.39 4.24
C GLY A 180 5.57 -23.16 4.66
N CYS A 181 5.63 -24.49 4.80
CA CYS A 181 4.55 -25.29 5.38
C CYS A 181 4.32 -24.95 6.86
N ILE A 182 3.11 -25.12 7.37
CA ILE A 182 2.82 -24.92 8.81
C ILE A 182 2.66 -26.27 9.49
N ASN A 183 3.41 -26.50 10.56
CA ASN A 183 3.25 -27.69 11.39
C ASN A 183 1.95 -27.58 12.20
N MET A 184 1.06 -28.56 12.11
CA MET A 184 -0.25 -28.48 12.77
C MET A 184 -0.25 -29.10 14.18
N ASN A 185 0.57 -30.12 14.44
CA ASN A 185 0.61 -30.87 15.70
C ASN A 185 2.03 -31.14 16.20
#